data_AF-A0A0G4K7K4-F1
#
_entry.id   AF-A0A0G4K7K4-F1
#
_cell.length_a   1.000
_cell.length_b   1.000
_cell.length_c   1.000
_cell.angle_alpha   90.00
_cell.angle_beta   90.00
_cell.angle_gamma   90.00
#
_symmetry.space_group_name_H-M   'P 1'
#
loop_
_entity.id
_entity.type
_entity.pdbx_description
1 polymer ?
#
loop_
_entity_poly.entity_id
_entity_poly.type
_entity_poly.pdbx_seq_one_letter_code
_entity_poly.pdbx_strand_id
1 'polypeptide(L)'
;MITIRLITILFIILFSISCSNNASNTDKKETTTSESILDYVQVDSPNSFTPLGIGITVAPPEHGQNGKYFIVNKNIAESTFDYMNNAYVYRASKDKEALLSLYGDYQNNTNKNFIENENKIDIEYNITSLNEKFTLWQVDDIYYALSTKIEDDKDLTNLSILYVNSIYWHKK
;
A
#
# COMPACT_ATOMS: atom_id res chain seq x y z
N MET A 1 63.14 -13.01 7.31
CA MET A 1 63.37 -12.42 8.64
C MET A 1 62.15 -12.69 9.51
N ILE A 2 62.33 -13.57 10.49
CA ILE A 2 61.35 -13.88 11.54
C ILE A 2 61.58 -12.88 12.68
N THR A 3 60.52 -12.22 13.13
CA THR A 3 60.38 -11.79 14.53
C THR A 3 58.91 -11.80 14.91
N ILE A 4 58.45 -12.97 15.37
CA ILE A 4 57.25 -13.15 16.19
C ILE A 4 57.68 -12.92 17.65
N ARG A 5 57.06 -11.95 18.34
CA ARG A 5 56.61 -11.91 19.76
C ARG A 5 55.70 -10.65 19.85
N LEU A 6 54.57 -10.63 20.52
CA LEU A 6 54.39 -10.71 21.97
C LEU A 6 52.92 -11.10 22.29
N ILE A 7 52.71 -12.14 23.09
CA ILE A 7 52.29 -12.10 24.51
C ILE A 7 50.78 -11.85 24.72
N THR A 8 50.11 -12.96 25.02
CA THR A 8 48.83 -13.13 25.74
C THR A 8 48.71 -12.30 27.01
N ILE A 9 47.59 -11.60 27.20
CA ILE A 9 47.00 -11.40 28.53
C ILE A 9 45.49 -11.67 28.46
N LEU A 10 45.12 -12.75 29.14
CA LEU A 10 43.80 -13.13 29.62
C LEU A 10 43.40 -12.15 30.73
N PHE A 11 42.24 -11.51 30.64
CA PHE A 11 41.54 -11.04 31.84
C PHE A 11 40.11 -11.57 31.84
N ILE A 12 39.80 -12.14 32.99
CA ILE A 12 38.73 -13.05 33.32
C ILE A 12 37.91 -12.29 34.37
N ILE A 13 36.57 -12.30 34.21
CA ILE A 13 35.57 -12.27 35.30
C ILE A 13 35.36 -10.86 35.98
N LEU A 14 34.24 -10.42 36.60
CA LEU A 14 33.04 -10.95 37.29
C LEU A 14 31.92 -9.88 37.23
N PHE A 15 30.66 -10.29 37.08
CA PHE A 15 29.43 -9.84 37.78
C PHE A 15 29.12 -8.32 37.90
N SER A 16 27.89 -7.87 37.63
CA SER A 16 26.77 -8.19 38.51
C SER A 16 25.41 -7.77 37.91
N ILE A 17 24.43 -8.64 38.15
CA ILE A 17 23.00 -8.36 38.06
C ILE A 17 22.68 -7.20 39.00
N SER A 18 21.93 -6.21 38.50
CA SER A 18 21.10 -5.38 39.36
C SER A 18 19.70 -5.31 38.75
N CYS A 19 18.84 -6.25 39.17
CA CYS A 19 17.41 -6.00 39.20
C CYS A 19 17.18 -5.01 40.33
N SER A 20 17.04 -3.73 39.98
CA SER A 20 16.46 -2.74 40.87
C SER A 20 15.03 -2.50 40.41
N ASN A 21 14.08 -3.13 41.10
CA ASN A 21 12.71 -2.65 41.14
C ASN A 21 12.73 -1.32 41.88
N ASN A 22 12.50 -0.22 41.16
CA ASN A 22 11.94 0.97 41.77
C ASN A 22 10.80 1.46 40.89
N ALA A 23 9.59 1.28 41.42
CA ALA A 23 8.38 1.87 40.90
C ALA A 23 8.51 3.39 40.98
N SER A 24 8.40 4.05 39.83
CA SER A 24 7.97 5.44 39.78
C SER A 24 7.12 5.63 38.54
N ASN A 25 5.85 5.93 38.78
CA ASN A 25 4.84 6.31 37.81
C ASN A 25 5.41 7.29 36.78
N THR A 26 5.34 6.90 35.52
CA THR A 26 4.99 7.83 34.45
C THR A 26 4.35 6.97 33.38
N ASP A 27 3.04 7.10 33.21
CA ASP A 27 2.30 6.58 32.06
C ASP A 27 2.88 7.19 30.78
N LYS A 28 4.00 6.62 30.31
CA LYS A 28 4.32 6.62 28.90
C LYS A 28 3.44 5.53 28.31
N LYS A 29 2.31 5.99 27.76
CA LYS A 29 1.62 5.29 26.69
C LYS A 29 2.64 5.15 25.56
N GLU A 30 3.46 4.11 25.63
CA GLU A 30 4.14 3.55 24.46
C GLU A 30 3.01 3.07 23.56
N THR A 31 2.58 3.98 22.69
CA THR A 31 2.02 3.58 21.42
C THR A 31 3.12 2.76 20.75
N THR A 32 3.09 1.45 21.00
CA THR A 32 3.69 0.48 20.11
C THR A 32 2.92 0.66 18.82
N THR A 33 3.40 1.56 17.96
CA THR A 33 3.15 1.48 16.53
C THR A 33 3.74 0.13 16.16
N SER A 34 2.91 -0.91 16.20
CA SER A 34 3.20 -2.15 15.52
C SER A 34 3.37 -1.73 14.08
N GLU A 35 4.63 -1.57 13.67
CA GLU A 35 5.00 -1.43 12.28
C GLU A 35 4.59 -2.76 11.65
N SER A 36 3.32 -2.84 11.26
CA SER A 36 2.75 -4.00 10.61
C SER A 36 3.54 -4.19 9.33
N ILE A 37 4.51 -5.10 9.35
CA ILE A 37 5.25 -5.48 8.17
C ILE A 37 4.21 -5.97 7.17
N LEU A 38 4.00 -5.19 6.10
CA LEU A 38 3.06 -5.56 5.05
C LEU A 38 3.52 -6.88 4.42
N ASP A 39 2.60 -7.84 4.33
CA ASP A 39 2.84 -9.13 3.71
C ASP A 39 2.58 -9.01 2.20
N TYR A 40 3.64 -9.04 1.40
CA TYR A 40 3.58 -8.93 -0.05
C TYR A 40 3.91 -10.27 -0.71
N VAL A 41 2.94 -10.85 -1.41
CA VAL A 41 3.14 -12.06 -2.22
C VAL A 41 2.97 -11.70 -3.69
N GLN A 42 4.08 -11.70 -4.44
CA GLN A 42 4.02 -11.49 -5.88
C GLN A 42 3.37 -12.70 -6.58
N VAL A 43 2.49 -12.43 -7.55
CA VAL A 43 1.80 -13.44 -8.34
C VAL A 43 1.99 -13.18 -9.84
N ASP A 44 1.74 -14.19 -10.66
CA ASP A 44 2.08 -14.13 -12.10
C ASP A 44 1.04 -13.37 -12.95
N SER A 45 -0.20 -13.23 -12.48
CA SER A 45 -1.27 -12.59 -13.26
C SER A 45 -2.46 -12.12 -12.42
N PRO A 46 -3.31 -11.22 -12.95
CA PRO A 46 -4.57 -10.81 -12.32
C PRO A 46 -5.56 -11.94 -12.05
N ASN A 47 -5.46 -13.07 -12.77
CA ASN A 47 -6.33 -14.24 -12.51
C ASN A 47 -6.14 -14.81 -11.10
N SER A 48 -4.96 -14.60 -10.51
CA SER A 48 -4.65 -14.98 -9.13
C SER A 48 -5.49 -14.22 -8.09
N PHE A 49 -6.20 -13.16 -8.46
CA PHE A 49 -7.10 -12.42 -7.58
C PHE A 49 -8.53 -12.99 -7.54
N THR A 50 -8.81 -14.04 -8.31
CA THR A 50 -10.13 -14.72 -8.31
C THR A 50 -10.53 -15.25 -6.93
N PRO A 51 -9.65 -15.87 -6.12
CA PRO A 51 -9.98 -16.31 -4.76
C PRO A 51 -10.38 -15.17 -3.81
N LEU A 52 -9.99 -13.92 -4.12
CA LEU A 52 -10.38 -12.73 -3.37
C LEU A 52 -11.76 -12.18 -3.79
N GLY A 53 -12.38 -12.76 -4.82
CA GLY A 53 -13.61 -12.26 -5.42
C GLY A 53 -13.42 -10.96 -6.23
N ILE A 54 -12.19 -10.66 -6.64
CA ILE A 54 -11.81 -9.46 -7.41
C ILE A 54 -11.54 -9.82 -8.87
N GLY A 55 -10.76 -10.88 -9.10
CA GLY A 55 -10.41 -11.34 -10.45
C GLY A 55 -9.60 -10.31 -11.26
N ILE A 56 -9.82 -10.26 -12.58
CA ILE A 56 -9.00 -9.46 -13.50
C ILE A 56 -9.23 -7.94 -13.43
N THR A 57 -10.16 -7.47 -12.60
CA THR A 57 -10.53 -6.05 -12.53
C THR A 57 -9.40 -5.14 -12.04
N VAL A 58 -8.28 -5.71 -11.58
CA VAL A 58 -7.07 -5.00 -11.14
C VAL A 58 -5.91 -5.22 -12.12
N ALA A 59 -6.17 -5.50 -13.40
CA ALA A 59 -5.11 -5.51 -14.41
C ALA A 59 -4.66 -4.07 -14.75
N PRO A 60 -3.38 -3.82 -15.08
CA PRO A 60 -2.95 -2.54 -15.67
C PRO A 60 -3.81 -2.16 -16.90
N PRO A 61 -3.95 -0.85 -17.19
CA PRO A 61 -4.80 -0.40 -18.28
C PRO A 61 -4.15 -0.68 -19.63
N GLU A 62 -4.89 -0.47 -20.72
CA GLU A 62 -4.29 -0.44 -22.06
C GLU A 62 -3.15 0.60 -22.08
N HIS A 63 -2.00 0.21 -22.65
CA HIS A 63 -0.73 0.96 -22.62
C HIS A 63 0.00 1.05 -21.27
N GLY A 64 -0.50 0.41 -20.22
CA GLY A 64 0.27 0.18 -18.99
C GLY A 64 1.50 -0.68 -19.25
N GLN A 65 2.65 -0.27 -18.72
CA GLN A 65 3.93 -0.96 -18.87
C GLN A 65 4.44 -1.47 -17.53
N ASN A 66 5.40 -2.42 -17.58
CA ASN A 66 6.10 -2.94 -16.40
C ASN A 66 5.18 -3.47 -15.29
N GLY A 67 4.02 -4.01 -15.67
CA GLY A 67 3.01 -4.52 -14.76
C GLY A 67 3.54 -5.62 -13.84
N LYS A 68 3.30 -5.48 -12.54
CA LYS A 68 3.55 -6.51 -11.52
C LYS A 68 2.31 -6.64 -10.63
N TYR A 69 2.10 -7.83 -10.11
CA TYR A 69 0.87 -8.21 -9.39
C TYR A 69 1.22 -8.75 -8.02
N PHE A 70 0.48 -8.32 -7.00
CA PHE A 70 0.71 -8.72 -5.63
C PHE A 70 -0.61 -9.01 -4.91
N ILE A 71 -0.57 -9.99 -4.01
CA ILE A 71 -1.56 -10.13 -2.95
C ILE A 71 -0.93 -9.52 -1.69
N VAL A 72 -1.55 -8.46 -1.18
CA VAL A 72 -1.09 -7.72 -0.01
C VAL A 72 -1.95 -8.08 1.19
N ASN A 73 -1.33 -8.41 2.32
CA ASN A 73 -2.01 -8.80 3.56
C ASN A 73 -3.10 -9.88 3.38
N LYS A 74 -2.92 -10.74 2.35
CA LYS A 74 -3.81 -11.85 1.97
C LYS A 74 -5.19 -11.46 1.43
N ASN A 75 -5.60 -10.19 1.51
CA ASN A 75 -6.96 -9.76 1.15
C ASN A 75 -7.02 -8.58 0.16
N ILE A 76 -5.88 -8.00 -0.21
CA ILE A 76 -5.81 -6.89 -1.16
C ILE A 76 -5.16 -7.37 -2.46
N ALA A 77 -5.86 -7.19 -3.57
CA ALA A 77 -5.26 -7.31 -4.90
C ALA A 77 -4.55 -6.01 -5.23
N GLU A 78 -3.29 -6.07 -5.66
CA GLU A 78 -2.50 -4.91 -6.05
C GLU A 78 -1.83 -5.15 -7.41
N SER A 79 -1.86 -4.11 -8.25
CA SER A 79 -1.05 -4.02 -9.46
C SER A 79 -0.25 -2.74 -9.46
N THR A 80 1.05 -2.87 -9.71
CA THR A 80 1.94 -1.73 -9.97
C THR A 80 2.25 -1.66 -11.45
N PHE A 81 2.21 -0.48 -12.04
CA PHE A 81 2.49 -0.30 -13.46
C PHE A 81 2.95 1.13 -13.75
N ASP A 82 3.57 1.31 -14.92
CA ASP A 82 3.92 2.61 -15.45
C ASP A 82 2.90 3.01 -16.52
N TYR A 83 2.45 4.26 -16.51
CA TYR A 83 1.60 4.85 -17.54
C TYR A 83 2.09 6.26 -17.84
N MET A 84 2.32 6.58 -19.12
CA MET A 84 2.91 7.86 -19.55
C MET A 84 4.22 8.21 -18.79
N ASN A 85 5.06 7.20 -18.54
CA ASN A 85 6.32 7.30 -17.76
C ASN A 85 6.15 7.63 -16.27
N ASN A 86 4.94 7.48 -15.73
CA ASN A 86 4.63 7.70 -14.32
C ASN A 86 4.22 6.40 -13.64
N ALA A 87 4.69 6.19 -12.41
CA ALA A 87 4.36 5.00 -11.63
C ALA A 87 2.99 5.14 -10.95
N TYR A 88 2.21 4.06 -11.00
CA TYR A 88 0.91 3.94 -10.36
C TYR A 88 0.80 2.65 -9.57
N VAL A 89 -0.05 2.70 -8.54
CA VAL A 89 -0.48 1.53 -7.79
C VAL A 89 -1.99 1.46 -7.82
N TYR A 90 -2.53 0.35 -8.31
CA TYR A 90 -3.96 0.09 -8.37
C TYR A 90 -4.31 -1.06 -7.45
N ARG A 91 -5.27 -0.86 -6.56
CA ARG A 91 -5.64 -1.80 -5.51
C ARG A 91 -7.13 -2.05 -5.47
N ALA A 92 -7.51 -3.25 -5.06
CA ALA A 92 -8.89 -3.56 -4.70
C ALA A 92 -8.99 -4.48 -3.48
N SER A 93 -10.06 -4.32 -2.71
CA SER A 93 -10.36 -5.12 -1.53
C SER A 93 -11.85 -5.09 -1.20
N LYS A 94 -12.37 -6.16 -0.62
CA LYS A 94 -13.70 -6.16 0.02
C LYS A 94 -13.68 -5.52 1.41
N ASP A 95 -12.49 -5.38 1.99
CA ASP A 95 -12.25 -4.74 3.27
C ASP A 95 -11.70 -3.33 3.03
N LYS A 96 -12.58 -2.32 3.22
CA LYS A 96 -12.26 -0.90 3.07
C LYS A 96 -11.18 -0.45 4.05
N GLU A 97 -11.24 -0.91 5.30
CA GLU A 97 -10.33 -0.47 6.35
C GLU A 97 -8.93 -1.02 6.10
N ALA A 98 -8.83 -2.30 5.71
CA ALA A 98 -7.55 -2.89 5.32
C ALA A 98 -6.94 -2.15 4.11
N LEU A 99 -7.74 -1.82 3.09
CA LEU A 99 -7.27 -1.05 1.93
C LEU A 99 -6.75 0.34 2.32
N LEU A 100 -7.52 1.08 3.12
CA LEU A 100 -7.18 2.45 3.49
C LEU A 100 -6.01 2.53 4.49
N SER A 101 -5.79 1.47 5.27
CA SER A 101 -4.63 1.39 6.18
C SER A 101 -3.29 1.54 5.45
N LEU A 102 -3.21 1.21 4.16
CA LEU A 102 -2.00 1.36 3.33
C LEU A 102 -1.62 2.82 3.02
N TYR A 103 -2.53 3.77 3.22
CA TYR A 103 -2.34 5.18 2.91
C TYR A 103 -2.01 6.03 4.14
N GLY A 104 -2.07 5.46 5.34
CA GLY A 104 -1.86 6.18 6.60
C GLY A 104 -2.83 7.35 6.77
N ASP A 105 -2.33 8.48 7.27
CA ASP A 105 -3.13 9.70 7.39
C ASP A 105 -3.34 10.36 6.02
N TYR A 106 -4.61 10.62 5.68
CA TYR A 106 -5.00 11.31 4.45
C TYR A 106 -6.18 12.26 4.68
N GLN A 107 -6.36 13.17 3.73
CA GLN A 107 -7.47 14.12 3.69
C GLN A 107 -8.20 14.00 2.35
N ASN A 108 -9.52 14.06 2.40
CA ASN A 108 -10.35 14.15 1.20
C ASN A 108 -10.32 15.58 0.65
N ASN A 109 -9.96 15.75 -0.61
CA ASN A 109 -10.05 17.02 -1.30
C ASN A 109 -11.37 17.08 -2.08
N THR A 110 -12.44 17.45 -1.38
CA THR A 110 -13.81 17.45 -1.91
C THR A 110 -13.97 18.24 -3.21
N ASN A 111 -13.14 19.26 -3.45
CA ASN A 111 -13.17 20.07 -4.67
C ASN A 111 -12.66 19.34 -5.91
N LYS A 112 -11.94 18.23 -5.72
CA LYS A 112 -11.44 17.36 -6.79
C LYS A 112 -12.21 16.04 -6.89
N ASN A 113 -13.24 15.80 -6.06
CA ASN A 113 -14.13 14.65 -6.23
C ASN A 113 -14.88 14.77 -7.56
N PHE A 114 -15.18 13.64 -8.19
CA PHE A 114 -15.85 13.60 -9.49
C PHE A 114 -16.73 12.37 -9.62
N ILE A 115 -17.61 12.38 -10.61
CA ILE A 115 -18.55 11.29 -10.88
C ILE A 115 -18.25 10.72 -12.27
N GLU A 116 -18.09 9.41 -12.36
CA GLU A 116 -18.10 8.71 -13.64
C GLU A 116 -19.55 8.71 -14.19
N ASN A 117 -19.73 9.20 -15.41
CA ASN A 117 -21.04 9.60 -15.91
C ASN A 117 -21.93 8.46 -16.38
N GLU A 118 -21.37 7.37 -16.90
CA GLU A 118 -22.12 6.24 -17.46
C GLU A 118 -22.74 5.39 -16.36
N ASN A 119 -21.95 5.03 -15.35
CA ASN A 119 -22.34 4.14 -14.26
C ASN A 119 -22.68 4.90 -12.97
N LYS A 120 -22.55 6.24 -12.98
CA LYS A 120 -22.87 7.15 -11.85
C LYS A 120 -22.13 6.77 -10.57
N ILE A 121 -20.82 6.53 -10.70
CA ILE A 121 -19.95 6.18 -9.58
C ILE A 121 -19.26 7.43 -9.05
N ASP A 122 -19.49 7.71 -7.77
CA ASP A 122 -18.76 8.74 -7.02
C ASP A 122 -17.32 8.30 -6.79
N ILE A 123 -16.38 9.19 -7.11
CA ILE A 123 -14.95 8.97 -6.97
C ILE A 123 -14.39 10.06 -6.05
N GLU A 124 -13.91 9.61 -4.90
CA GLU A 124 -13.27 10.44 -3.91
C GLU A 124 -11.82 10.69 -4.30
N TYR A 125 -11.37 11.95 -4.23
CA TYR A 125 -9.98 12.32 -4.40
C TYR A 125 -9.35 12.61 -3.04
N ASN A 126 -8.22 11.96 -2.74
CA ASN A 126 -7.57 12.02 -1.45
C ASN A 126 -6.07 12.32 -1.60
N ILE A 127 -5.50 12.98 -0.58
CA ILE A 127 -4.06 13.30 -0.50
C ILE A 127 -3.56 12.85 0.87
N THR A 128 -2.47 12.06 0.90
CA THR A 128 -1.81 11.64 2.14
C THR A 128 -0.90 12.74 2.69
N SER A 129 -0.49 12.62 3.95
CA SER A 129 0.52 13.49 4.56
C SER A 129 1.88 13.47 3.85
N LEU A 130 2.15 12.44 3.04
CA LEU A 130 3.36 12.28 2.23
C LEU A 130 3.17 12.73 0.76
N ASN A 131 2.11 13.49 0.47
CA ASN A 131 1.74 13.95 -0.87
C ASN A 131 1.48 12.83 -1.90
N GLU A 132 1.19 11.61 -1.45
CA GLU A 132 0.62 10.59 -2.33
C GLU A 132 -0.85 10.96 -2.61
N LYS A 133 -1.22 10.93 -3.88
CA LYS A 133 -2.58 11.24 -4.32
C LYS A 133 -3.24 9.93 -4.70
N PHE A 134 -4.47 9.73 -4.25
CA PHE A 134 -5.23 8.57 -4.64
C PHE A 134 -6.69 8.88 -4.84
N THR A 135 -7.30 8.18 -5.77
CA THR A 135 -8.74 8.13 -5.95
C THR A 135 -9.30 6.89 -5.28
N LEU A 136 -10.50 6.98 -4.73
CA LEU A 136 -11.19 5.87 -4.07
C LEU A 136 -12.63 5.81 -4.60
N TRP A 137 -13.08 4.61 -4.97
CA TRP A 137 -14.45 4.37 -5.36
C TRP A 137 -14.90 2.97 -4.96
N GLN A 138 -16.20 2.71 -5.05
CA GLN A 138 -16.81 1.43 -4.72
C GLN A 138 -17.66 0.96 -5.89
N VAL A 139 -17.55 -0.33 -6.23
CA VAL A 139 -18.48 -1.01 -7.13
C VAL A 139 -18.92 -2.30 -6.42
N ASP A 140 -20.23 -2.47 -6.24
CA ASP A 140 -20.82 -3.52 -5.39
C ASP A 140 -20.21 -3.54 -3.98
N ASP A 141 -19.61 -4.67 -3.55
CA ASP A 141 -18.95 -4.84 -2.26
C ASP A 141 -17.42 -4.67 -2.31
N ILE A 142 -16.87 -4.15 -3.42
CA ILE A 142 -15.43 -4.02 -3.64
C ILE A 142 -15.04 -2.55 -3.69
N TYR A 143 -14.05 -2.20 -2.88
CA TYR A 143 -13.41 -0.89 -2.85
C TYR A 143 -12.16 -0.91 -3.71
N TYR A 144 -11.96 0.16 -4.48
CA TYR A 144 -10.87 0.31 -5.42
C TYR A 144 -10.13 1.60 -5.15
N ALA A 145 -8.80 1.56 -5.20
CA ALA A 145 -7.96 2.73 -5.06
C ALA A 145 -6.88 2.77 -6.13
N LEU A 146 -6.75 3.90 -6.84
CA LEU A 146 -5.65 4.17 -7.77
C LEU A 146 -4.81 5.29 -7.17
N SER A 147 -3.51 5.08 -7.01
CA SER A 147 -2.62 6.06 -6.41
C SER A 147 -1.35 6.32 -7.20
N THR A 148 -0.78 7.49 -6.95
CA THR A 148 0.49 7.92 -7.52
C THR A 148 1.18 8.94 -6.61
N LYS A 149 2.51 9.00 -6.70
CA LYS A 149 3.35 9.98 -5.99
C LYS A 149 3.86 11.11 -6.88
N ILE A 150 3.39 11.18 -8.12
CA ILE A 150 3.79 12.23 -9.07
C ILE A 150 3.20 13.59 -8.70
N GLU A 151 3.91 14.66 -9.04
CA GLU A 151 3.48 16.03 -8.79
C GLU A 151 2.34 16.48 -9.72
N ASP A 152 2.39 16.12 -11.00
CA ASP A 152 1.33 16.40 -11.98
C ASP A 152 0.40 15.18 -12.11
N ASP A 153 -0.79 15.26 -11.53
CA ASP A 153 -1.73 14.14 -11.40
C ASP A 153 -2.86 14.14 -12.44
N LYS A 154 -2.69 14.87 -13.55
CA LYS A 154 -3.72 14.99 -14.61
C LYS A 154 -4.27 13.64 -15.09
N ASP A 155 -3.40 12.63 -15.18
CA ASP A 155 -3.79 11.31 -15.65
C ASP A 155 -4.55 10.49 -14.60
N LEU A 156 -4.46 10.85 -13.31
CA LEU A 156 -5.11 10.11 -12.22
C LEU A 156 -6.63 10.07 -12.39
N THR A 157 -7.25 11.21 -12.72
CA THR A 157 -8.69 11.32 -12.96
C THR A 157 -9.11 10.47 -14.17
N ASN A 158 -8.40 10.61 -15.30
CA ASN A 158 -8.74 9.90 -16.54
C ASN A 158 -8.57 8.37 -16.38
N LEU A 159 -7.48 7.94 -15.73
CA LEU A 159 -7.26 6.53 -15.44
C LEU A 159 -8.32 5.96 -14.48
N SER A 160 -8.75 6.72 -13.49
CA SER A 160 -9.82 6.27 -12.58
C SER A 160 -11.13 6.01 -13.33
N ILE A 161 -11.50 6.89 -14.27
CA ILE A 161 -12.69 6.71 -15.13
C ILE A 161 -12.53 5.45 -15.99
N LEU A 162 -11.37 5.26 -16.62
CA LEU A 162 -11.08 4.07 -17.42
C LEU A 162 -11.24 2.79 -16.60
N TYR A 163 -10.75 2.77 -15.36
CA TYR A 163 -10.88 1.62 -14.49
C TYR A 163 -12.33 1.34 -14.07
N VAL A 164 -13.07 2.37 -13.66
CA VAL A 164 -14.50 2.23 -13.36
C VAL A 164 -15.23 1.59 -14.53
N ASN A 165 -15.01 2.08 -15.75
CA ASN A 165 -15.66 1.53 -16.94
C ASN A 165 -15.24 0.09 -17.24
N SER A 166 -13.95 -0.24 -17.05
CA SER A 166 -13.43 -1.60 -17.27
C SER A 166 -14.09 -2.65 -16.36
N ILE A 167 -14.40 -2.29 -15.10
CA ILE A 167 -15.07 -3.19 -14.14
C ILE A 167 -16.44 -3.62 -14.68
N TYR A 168 -17.18 -2.69 -15.29
CA TYR A 168 -18.50 -2.98 -15.86
C TYR A 168 -18.44 -3.74 -17.18
N TRP A 169 -17.38 -3.58 -17.98
CA TRP A 169 -17.20 -4.38 -19.20
C TRP A 169 -16.97 -5.85 -18.90
N HIS A 170 -16.25 -6.18 -17.82
CA HIS A 170 -16.00 -7.56 -17.42
C HIS A 170 -17.21 -8.25 -16.73
N LYS A 171 -18.27 -7.50 -16.44
CA LYS A 171 -19.50 -8.03 -15.83
C LYS A 171 -20.63 -8.32 -16.84
N LYS A 172 -20.52 -7.82 -18.08
CA LYS A 172 -21.49 -8.07 -19.16
C LYS A 172 -21.11 -9.33 -19.94
#